data_AF-A0A7G2JZI2-F1
#
_entry.id   AF-A0A7G2JZI2-F1
#
_cell.length_a   1.000
_cell.length_b   1.000
_cell.length_c   1.000
_cell.angle_alpha   90.00
_cell.angle_beta   90.00
_cell.angle_gamma   90.00
#
_symmetry.space_group_name_H-M   'P 1'
#
loop_
_entity.id
_entity.type
_entity.pdbx_description
1 polymer ?
#
loop_
_entity_poly.entity_id
_entity_poly.type
_entity_poly.pdbx_seq_one_letter_code
_entity_poly.pdbx_strand_id
1 'polypeptide(L)'
;MHYFPKLKALIGLESAVKLREVFRGEWLYIPRCQTALRVLRNYRFKADYDYLTQHLNKSGRMAMLELCPKYQLSDRSGWEILAQVRHPEENHNLALF
;
A
#
# COMPACT_ATOMS: atom_id res chain seq x y z
N MET A 1 29.98 10.19 1.56
CA MET A 1 28.75 9.43 1.21
C MET A 1 28.21 8.70 2.44
N HIS A 2 27.04 9.10 2.96
CA HIS A 2 26.47 8.61 4.23
C HIS A 2 25.28 7.63 4.07
N TYR A 3 25.10 6.99 2.91
CA TYR A 3 23.91 6.17 2.63
C TYR A 3 23.92 4.78 3.30
N PHE A 4 25.10 4.15 3.40
CA PHE A 4 25.21 2.75 3.84
C PHE A 4 24.73 2.50 5.28
N PRO A 5 25.00 3.39 6.27
CA PRO A 5 24.41 3.26 7.61
C PRO A 5 22.87 3.27 7.60
N LYS A 6 22.25 4.14 6.78
CA LYS A 6 20.79 4.21 6.64
C LYS A 6 20.23 2.94 6.00
N LEU A 7 20.91 2.43 4.96
CA LEU A 7 20.53 1.17 4.29
C LEU A 7 20.60 -0.01 5.25
N LYS A 8 21.73 -0.17 5.97
CA LYS A 8 21.92 -1.21 6.99
C LYS A 8 20.82 -1.17 8.05
N ALA A 9 20.41 0.01 8.51
CA ALA A 9 19.35 0.14 9.50
C ALA A 9 17.97 -0.29 8.98
N LEU A 10 17.71 -0.13 7.69
CA LEU A 10 16.42 -0.43 7.07
C LEU A 10 16.23 -1.91 6.73
N ILE A 11 17.26 -2.56 6.19
CA ILE A 11 17.16 -3.92 5.63
C ILE A 11 18.11 -4.94 6.29
N GLY A 12 18.86 -4.52 7.31
CA GLY A 12 19.87 -5.32 7.97
C GLY A 12 21.23 -5.30 7.25
N LEU A 13 22.27 -5.73 7.98
CA LEU A 13 23.65 -5.71 7.47
C LEU A 13 23.85 -6.67 6.29
N GLU A 14 23.37 -7.90 6.41
CA GLU A 14 23.58 -8.94 5.40
C GLU A 14 23.01 -8.52 4.04
N SER A 15 21.74 -8.09 4.01
CA SER A 15 21.07 -7.61 2.80
C SER A 15 21.72 -6.35 2.24
N ALA A 16 22.17 -5.43 3.10
CA ALA A 16 22.85 -4.20 2.69
C ALA A 16 24.22 -4.48 2.03
N VAL A 17 24.96 -5.48 2.52
CA VAL A 17 26.23 -5.91 1.91
C VAL A 17 25.98 -6.50 0.53
N LYS A 18 25.01 -7.42 0.39
CA LYS A 18 24.64 -8.02 -0.91
C LYS A 18 24.27 -6.94 -1.95
N LEU A 19 23.43 -5.97 -1.55
CA LEU A 19 23.07 -4.84 -2.41
C LEU A 19 24.30 -4.01 -2.81
N ARG A 20 25.20 -3.71 -1.87
CA ARG A 20 26.40 -2.93 -2.15
C ARG A 20 27.37 -3.66 -3.09
N GLU A 21 27.51 -4.97 -2.97
CA GLU A 21 28.39 -5.78 -3.82
C GLU A 21 27.90 -5.81 -5.27
N VAL A 22 26.59 -5.94 -5.47
CA VAL A 22 25.97 -5.99 -6.80
C VAL A 22 26.03 -4.63 -7.50
N PHE A 23 25.68 -3.55 -6.80
CA PHE A 23 25.52 -2.23 -7.43
C PHE A 23 26.75 -1.32 -7.28
N ARG A 24 27.76 -1.73 -6.50
CA ARG A 24 29.05 -1.02 -6.28
C ARG A 24 28.97 0.49 -5.99
N GLY A 25 27.83 0.98 -5.52
CA GLY A 25 27.60 2.40 -5.24
C GLY A 25 27.21 3.24 -6.46
N GLU A 26 26.79 2.62 -7.56
CA GLU A 26 26.15 3.31 -8.69
C GLU A 26 24.80 3.92 -8.29
N TRP A 27 24.40 4.97 -9.02
CA TRP A 27 23.09 5.60 -8.87
C TRP A 27 22.00 4.68 -9.42
N LEU A 28 21.46 3.82 -8.55
CA LEU A 28 20.35 2.94 -8.89
C LEU A 28 19.02 3.66 -8.65
N TYR A 29 18.17 3.70 -9.68
CA TYR A 29 16.76 4.02 -9.49
C TYR A 29 16.08 2.86 -8.74
N ILE A 30 15.66 3.10 -7.50
CA ILE A 30 14.82 2.16 -6.75
C ILE A 30 13.37 2.44 -7.17
N PRO A 31 12.70 1.49 -7.85
CA PRO A 31 11.30 1.66 -8.20
C PRO A 31 10.47 1.88 -6.94
N ARG A 32 9.62 2.90 -6.92
CA ARG A 32 8.86 3.28 -5.72
C ARG A 32 7.79 2.27 -5.29
N CYS A 33 7.68 1.13 -5.98
CA CYS A 33 6.65 0.10 -5.78
C CYS A 33 5.23 0.71 -5.67
N GLN A 34 4.97 1.81 -6.39
CA GLN A 34 3.77 2.62 -6.22
C GLN A 34 2.49 1.79 -6.37
N THR A 35 2.48 0.91 -7.37
CA THR A 35 1.43 -0.08 -7.59
C THR A 35 1.23 -1.00 -6.38
N ALA A 36 2.30 -1.63 -5.89
CA ALA A 36 2.23 -2.56 -4.76
C ALA A 36 1.78 -1.84 -3.47
N LEU A 37 2.25 -0.62 -3.24
CA LEU A 37 1.84 0.22 -2.11
C LEU A 37 0.36 0.62 -2.20
N ARG A 38 -0.14 0.92 -3.40
CA ARG A 38 -1.55 1.21 -3.66
C ARG A 38 -2.43 -0.01 -3.39
N VAL A 39 -2.01 -1.18 -3.83
CA VAL A 39 -2.70 -2.46 -3.56
C VAL A 39 -2.73 -2.73 -2.06
N LEU A 40 -1.60 -2.57 -1.35
CA LEU A 40 -1.54 -2.70 0.11
C LEU A 40 -2.49 -1.73 0.82
N ARG A 41 -2.54 -0.46 0.38
CA ARG A 41 -3.50 0.52 0.89
C ARG A 41 -4.95 0.05 0.69
N ASN A 42 -5.30 -0.48 -0.48
CA ASN A 42 -6.65 -0.95 -0.79
C ASN A 42 -7.09 -2.09 0.14
N TYR A 43 -6.20 -3.06 0.39
CA TYR A 43 -6.48 -4.14 1.33
C TYR A 43 -6.65 -3.62 2.76
N ARG A 44 -5.83 -2.67 3.21
CA ARG A 44 -5.99 -2.02 4.52
C ARG A 44 -7.31 -1.26 4.64
N PHE A 45 -7.69 -0.52 3.59
CA PHE A 45 -8.97 0.18 3.54
C PHE A 45 -10.16 -0.80 3.68
N LYS A 46 -10.13 -1.93 2.97
CA LYS A 46 -11.15 -2.98 3.08
C LYS A 46 -11.21 -3.58 4.48
N ALA A 47 -10.06 -3.88 5.08
CA ALA A 47 -10.00 -4.43 6.44
C ALA A 47 -10.57 -3.46 7.47
N ASP A 48 -10.21 -2.17 7.39
CA ASP A 48 -10.78 -1.12 8.24
C ASP A 48 -12.30 -1.00 8.05
N TYR A 49 -12.78 -1.05 6.80
CA TYR A 49 -14.20 -1.00 6.49
C TYR A 49 -14.96 -2.20 7.10
N ASP A 50 -14.42 -3.40 6.94
CA ASP A 50 -14.99 -4.60 7.54
C ASP A 50 -15.02 -4.50 9.06
N TYR A 51 -13.97 -3.96 9.67
CA TYR A 51 -13.94 -3.75 11.10
C TYR A 51 -15.04 -2.80 11.58
N LEU A 52 -15.20 -1.65 10.91
CA LEU A 52 -16.25 -0.69 11.25
C LEU A 52 -17.66 -1.28 11.08
N THR A 53 -17.89 -2.03 10.00
CA THR A 53 -19.22 -2.54 9.65
C THR A 53 -19.61 -3.81 10.41
N GLN A 54 -18.66 -4.73 10.61
CA GLN A 54 -18.92 -6.05 11.20
C GLN A 54 -18.67 -6.10 12.71
N HIS A 55 -17.74 -5.29 13.23
CA HIS A 55 -17.41 -5.30 14.66
C HIS A 55 -17.99 -4.10 15.42
N LEU A 56 -18.12 -2.94 14.76
CA LEU A 56 -18.66 -1.73 15.40
C LEU A 56 -20.10 -1.39 14.96
N ASN A 57 -20.75 -2.26 14.17
CA ASN A 57 -22.12 -2.09 13.68
C ASN A 57 -22.38 -0.74 12.98
N LYS A 58 -21.34 -0.10 12.40
CA LYS A 58 -21.53 1.12 11.61
C LYS A 58 -22.13 0.76 10.26
N SER A 59 -23.02 1.60 9.75
CA SER A 59 -23.49 1.45 8.37
C SER A 59 -22.34 1.65 7.38
N GLY A 60 -22.44 1.06 6.19
CA GLY A 60 -21.42 1.23 5.15
C GLY A 60 -21.18 2.69 4.76
N ARG A 61 -22.22 3.54 4.79
CA ARG A 61 -22.08 4.99 4.54
C ARG A 61 -21.31 5.70 5.67
N MET A 62 -21.56 5.33 6.93
CA MET A 62 -20.81 5.90 8.05
C MET A 62 -19.34 5.48 8.00
N ALA A 63 -19.06 4.22 7.62
CA ALA A 63 -17.70 3.76 7.40
C ALA A 63 -17.00 4.56 6.28
N MET A 64 -17.69 4.90 5.19
CA MET A 64 -17.10 5.74 4.13
C MET A 64 -16.81 7.18 4.58
N LEU A 65 -17.74 7.80 5.31
CA LEU A 65 -17.56 9.16 5.84
C LEU A 65 -16.34 9.25 6.76
N GLU A 66 -16.01 8.18 7.49
CA GLU A 66 -14.87 8.11 8.39
C GLU A 66 -13.56 7.75 7.67
N LEU A 67 -13.60 6.73 6.80
CA LEU A 67 -12.39 6.18 6.20
C LEU A 67 -11.91 6.95 4.97
N CYS A 68 -12.81 7.52 4.16
CA CYS A 68 -12.40 8.24 2.95
C CYS A 68 -11.46 9.43 3.27
N PRO A 69 -11.76 10.30 4.26
CA PRO A 69 -10.82 11.35 4.67
C PRO A 69 -9.51 10.79 5.23
N LYS A 70 -9.57 9.74 6.08
CA LYS A 70 -8.38 9.09 6.68
C LYS A 70 -7.39 8.60 5.62
N TYR A 71 -7.90 8.08 4.51
CA TYR A 71 -7.11 7.55 3.41
C TYR A 71 -6.91 8.53 2.25
N GLN A 72 -7.39 9.77 2.37
CA GLN A 72 -7.36 10.81 1.32
C GLN A 72 -8.01 10.33 0.00
N LEU A 73 -9.16 9.68 0.12
CA LEU A 73 -9.96 9.16 -0.98
C LEU A 73 -11.27 9.94 -1.09
N SER A 74 -11.80 10.00 -2.31
CA SER A 74 -13.20 10.40 -2.50
C SER A 74 -14.14 9.26 -2.11
N ASP A 75 -15.39 9.58 -1.79
CA ASP A 75 -16.42 8.56 -1.47
C ASP A 75 -16.54 7.52 -2.61
N ARG A 76 -16.57 8.01 -3.86
CA ARG A 76 -16.57 7.17 -5.07
C ARG A 76 -15.37 6.22 -5.11
N SER A 77 -14.16 6.73 -4.88
CA SER A 77 -12.94 5.91 -4.90
C SER A 77 -12.96 4.85 -3.80
N GLY A 78 -13.54 5.17 -2.62
CA GLY A 78 -13.73 4.19 -1.55
C GLY A 78 -14.59 3.00 -2.00
N TRP A 79 -15.72 3.25 -2.64
CA TRP A 79 -16.59 2.19 -3.17
C TRP A 79 -15.93 1.38 -4.28
N GLU A 80 -15.23 2.05 -5.20
CA GLU A 80 -14.46 1.39 -6.28
C GLU A 80 -13.41 0.44 -5.70
N ILE A 81 -12.71 0.84 -4.64
CA ILE A 81 -11.74 -0.01 -3.94
C ILE A 81 -12.43 -1.25 -3.34
N LEU A 82 -13.57 -1.10 -2.67
CA LEU A 82 -14.29 -2.25 -2.10
C LEU A 82 -14.75 -3.23 -3.18
N ALA A 83 -15.18 -2.74 -4.34
CA ALA A 83 -15.56 -3.57 -5.47
C ALA A 83 -14.35 -4.32 -6.04
N GLN A 84 -13.23 -3.63 -6.25
CA GLN A 84 -12.00 -4.22 -6.78
C GLN A 84 -11.40 -5.28 -5.85
N VAL A 85 -11.38 -5.04 -4.54
CA VAL A 85 -10.84 -6.00 -3.57
C VAL A 85 -11.72 -7.24 -3.45
N ARG A 86 -13.04 -7.11 -3.65
CA ARG A 86 -13.98 -8.25 -3.64
C ARG A 86 -13.85 -9.12 -4.89
N HIS A 87 -13.52 -8.52 -6.04
CA HIS A 87 -13.40 -9.18 -7.33
C HIS A 87 -12.02 -8.90 -7.96
N PRO A 88 -10.95 -9.52 -7.44
CA PRO A 88 -9.60 -9.30 -7.96
C PRO A 88 -9.41 -9.87 -9.37
N GLU A 89 -10.08 -10.99 -9.68
CA GLU A 89 -9.97 -11.74 -10.95
C GLU A 89 -10.52 -10.95 -12.17
N GLU A 90 -11.57 -10.14 -11.96
CA GLU A 90 -12.23 -9.34 -13.01
C GLU A 90 -11.48 -8.03 -13.31
N ASN A 91 -10.55 -7.63 -12.44
CA ASN A 91 -9.83 -6.36 -12.52
C ASN A 91 -8.32 -6.58 -12.69
N HIS A 92 -7.90 -6.94 -13.91
CA HIS A 92 -6.49 -6.93 -14.35
C HIS A 92 -5.78 -5.56 -14.16
N ASN A 93 -6.52 -4.51 -13.80
CA ASN A 93 -6.05 -3.12 -13.68
C ASN A 93 -5.59 -2.69 -12.28
N LEU A 94 -5.62 -3.57 -11.27
CA LEU A 94 -5.03 -3.25 -9.95
C LEU A 94 -3.55 -2.84 -10.08
N ALA A 95 -2.87 -3.31 -11.13
CA ALA A 95 -1.45 -3.10 -11.37
C ALA A 95 -1.09 -1.93 -12.30
N LEU A 96 -2.05 -1.40 -13.07
CA LEU A 96 -1.75 -0.65 -14.32
C LEU A 96 -1.79 0.88 -14.21
N PHE A 97 -2.02 1.46 -13.02
CA PHE A 97 -1.97 2.91 -12.80
C PHE A 97 -1.30 3.27 -11.47
#